data_AF-A0A959BM47-F1
#
_entry.id   AF-A0A959BM47-F1
#
_cell.length_a   1.000
_cell.length_b   1.000
_cell.length_c   1.000
_cell.angle_alpha   90.00
_cell.angle_beta   90.00
_cell.angle_gamma   90.00
#
_symmetry.space_group_name_H-M   'P 1'
#
loop_
_entity.id
_entity.type
_entity.pdbx_description
1 polymer ?
#
loop_
_entity_poly.entity_id
_entity_poly.type
_entity_poly.pdbx_seq_one_letter_code
_entity_poly.pdbx_strand_id
1 'polypeptide(L)'
;LIQQAIDDFQSKRISEAEYLKRMREIDKDFQQKTTAGTPDSLSGRPTAAAFFRILQEEFEGLDHQAQPEVLAKASIDVVEALRPLAIRDWKQNPDVHKQMEDAIDDYLYDFSRERGFRLKTNILLRIFDRLIHTARYHEWR
;
A
#
# COMPACT_ATOMS: atom_id res chain seq x y z
N LEU A 1 14.90 -4.24 -8.42
CA LEU A 1 14.06 -3.42 -9.32
C LEU A 1 13.25 -2.38 -8.54
N ILE A 2 12.33 -2.78 -7.65
CA ILE A 2 11.52 -1.83 -6.85
C ILE A 2 12.40 -0.87 -6.03
N GLN A 3 13.36 -1.42 -5.28
CA GLN A 3 14.26 -0.60 -4.45
C GLN A 3 15.06 0.41 -5.27
N GLN A 4 15.54 -0.01 -6.45
CA GLN A 4 16.26 0.86 -7.37
C GLN A 4 15.39 2.00 -7.91
N ALA A 5 14.13 1.74 -8.23
CA ALA A 5 13.22 2.78 -8.67
C ALA A 5 12.98 3.82 -7.56
N ILE A 6 12.85 3.38 -6.30
CA ILE A 6 12.70 4.26 -5.13
C ILE A 6 13.98 5.08 -4.91
N ASP A 7 15.13 4.43 -4.89
CA ASP A 7 16.41 5.10 -4.66
C ASP A 7 16.71 6.11 -5.77
N ASP A 8 16.42 5.75 -7.03
CA ASP A 8 16.57 6.64 -8.18
C ASP A 8 15.60 7.83 -8.08
N PHE A 9 14.37 7.64 -7.61
CA PHE A 9 13.40 8.73 -7.44
C PHE A 9 13.79 9.66 -6.29
N GLN A 10 14.13 9.11 -5.12
CA GLN A 10 14.58 9.87 -3.95
C GLN A 10 15.87 10.64 -4.23
N SER A 11 16.77 10.07 -5.04
CA SER A 11 17.99 10.73 -5.51
C SER A 11 17.76 11.71 -6.67
N LYS A 12 16.49 11.94 -7.07
CA LYS A 12 16.09 12.78 -8.22
C LYS A 12 16.75 12.38 -9.55
N ARG A 13 17.15 11.11 -9.69
CA ARG A 13 17.77 10.54 -10.89
C ARG A 13 16.74 10.16 -11.96
N ILE A 14 15.50 9.91 -11.55
CA ILE A 14 14.36 9.67 -12.45
C ILE A 14 13.22 10.63 -12.13
N SER A 15 12.42 10.94 -13.14
CA SER A 15 11.20 11.73 -12.97
C SER A 15 10.10 10.92 -12.27
N GLU A 16 9.12 11.60 -11.69
CA GLU A 16 7.92 10.97 -11.12
C GLU A 16 7.19 10.09 -12.15
N ALA A 17 7.05 10.56 -13.40
CA ALA A 17 6.43 9.78 -14.47
C ALA A 17 7.18 8.48 -14.77
N GLU A 18 8.50 8.50 -14.65
CA GLU A 18 9.38 7.36 -14.91
C GLU A 18 9.46 6.40 -13.72
N TYR A 19 9.42 6.93 -12.49
CA TYR A 19 9.19 6.16 -11.27
C TYR A 19 7.86 5.38 -11.35
N LEU A 20 6.77 6.08 -11.65
CA LEU A 20 5.44 5.49 -11.82
C LEU A 20 5.42 4.44 -12.94
N LYS A 21 6.15 4.66 -14.04
CA LYS A 21 6.26 3.68 -15.12
C LYS A 21 6.98 2.40 -14.65
N ARG A 22 8.12 2.53 -13.98
CA ARG A 22 8.89 1.40 -13.47
C ARG A 22 8.09 0.61 -12.43
N MET A 23 7.35 1.28 -11.56
CA MET A 23 6.48 0.61 -10.59
C MET A 23 5.32 -0.14 -11.25
N ARG A 24 4.65 0.45 -12.25
CA ARG A 24 3.59 -0.22 -13.02
C ARG A 24 4.07 -1.50 -13.73
N GLU A 25 5.31 -1.51 -14.19
CA GLU A 25 5.91 -2.71 -14.80
C GLU A 25 6.13 -3.81 -13.77
N ILE A 26 6.45 -3.45 -12.53
CA ILE A 26 6.66 -4.40 -11.43
C ILE A 26 5.33 -4.94 -10.89
N ASP A 27 4.26 -4.14 -10.90
CA ASP A 27 2.92 -4.54 -10.44
C ASP A 27 2.26 -5.61 -11.34
N LYS A 28 2.62 -5.67 -12.64
CA LYS A 28 2.08 -6.69 -13.56
C LYS A 28 2.44 -8.12 -13.15
N ASP A 29 3.54 -8.32 -12.44
CA ASP A 29 3.97 -9.63 -11.95
C ASP A 29 3.25 -10.05 -10.66
N PHE A 30 2.61 -9.10 -9.96
CA PHE A 30 1.99 -9.30 -8.65
C PHE A 30 0.59 -9.92 -8.71
N GLN A 31 -0.16 -9.67 -9.79
CA GLN A 31 -1.55 -10.12 -9.96
C GLN A 31 -1.73 -11.66 -10.05
N GLN A 32 -0.66 -12.46 -10.06
CA GLN A 32 -0.71 -13.92 -10.23
C GLN A 32 -0.63 -14.76 -8.95
N LYS A 33 -0.44 -14.17 -7.76
CA LYS A 33 -0.33 -14.96 -6.51
C LYS A 33 -1.67 -15.13 -5.80
N THR A 34 -2.13 -16.38 -5.71
CA THR A 34 -3.37 -16.81 -5.02
C THR A 34 -3.19 -16.99 -3.51
N THR A 35 -4.28 -16.70 -2.80
CA THR A 35 -4.45 -16.61 -1.34
C THR A 35 -4.56 -17.97 -0.64
N ALA A 36 -3.61 -18.26 0.25
CA ALA A 36 -3.83 -19.13 1.41
C ALA A 36 -3.75 -18.25 2.67
N GLY A 37 -4.77 -18.30 3.54
CA GLY A 37 -4.72 -17.65 4.86
C GLY A 37 -5.31 -16.22 4.97
N THR A 38 -6.20 -15.80 4.08
CA THR A 38 -6.93 -14.52 4.23
C THR A 38 -7.93 -14.61 5.39
N PRO A 39 -7.87 -13.70 6.39
CA PRO A 39 -8.82 -13.66 7.49
C PRO A 39 -10.29 -13.43 7.08
N ASP A 40 -11.23 -14.06 7.81
CA ASP A 40 -12.68 -13.92 7.60
C ASP A 40 -13.16 -12.47 7.78
N SER A 41 -12.44 -11.67 8.57
CA SER A 41 -12.68 -10.24 8.78
C SER A 41 -12.63 -9.42 7.47
N LEU A 42 -12.00 -9.95 6.42
CA LEU A 42 -11.89 -9.33 5.09
C LEU A 42 -12.97 -9.83 4.10
N SER A 43 -13.85 -10.72 4.53
CA SER A 43 -14.96 -11.20 3.69
C SER A 43 -15.86 -10.04 3.26
N GLY A 44 -16.16 -9.97 1.96
CA GLY A 44 -16.93 -8.87 1.37
C GLY A 44 -16.19 -7.53 1.26
N ARG A 45 -14.88 -7.47 1.59
CA ARG A 45 -14.06 -6.25 1.52
C ARG A 45 -12.90 -6.42 0.53
N PRO A 46 -13.15 -6.44 -0.79
CA PRO A 46 -12.13 -6.77 -1.79
C PRO A 46 -10.93 -5.83 -1.78
N THR A 47 -11.14 -4.52 -1.57
CA THR A 47 -10.06 -3.53 -1.46
C THR A 47 -9.19 -3.78 -0.22
N ALA A 48 -9.82 -4.02 0.94
CA ALA A 48 -9.08 -4.35 2.16
C ALA A 48 -8.35 -5.70 2.05
N ALA A 49 -8.95 -6.68 1.36
CA ALA A 49 -8.31 -7.96 1.10
C ALA A 49 -7.08 -7.83 0.21
N ALA A 50 -7.12 -6.95 -0.79
CA ALA A 50 -5.95 -6.65 -1.63
C ALA A 50 -4.86 -5.92 -0.83
N PHE A 51 -5.25 -4.98 0.04
CA PHE A 51 -4.34 -4.27 0.93
C PHE A 51 -3.66 -5.23 1.91
N PHE A 52 -4.41 -6.20 2.45
CA PHE A 52 -3.88 -7.24 3.32
C PHE A 52 -2.77 -8.05 2.65
N ARG A 53 -2.94 -8.41 1.37
CA ARG A 53 -1.92 -9.15 0.62
C ARG A 53 -0.63 -8.34 0.47
N ILE A 54 -0.76 -7.04 0.19
CA ILE A 54 0.38 -6.14 0.09
C ILE A 54 1.11 -6.09 1.44
N LEU A 55 0.38 -5.89 2.54
CA LEU A 55 0.99 -5.87 3.87
C LEU A 55 1.60 -7.23 4.24
N GLN A 56 0.94 -8.34 3.95
CA GLN A 56 1.46 -9.67 4.23
C GLN A 56 2.81 -9.91 3.56
N GLU A 57 2.95 -9.60 2.27
CA GLU A 57 4.23 -9.78 1.56
C GLU A 57 5.33 -8.85 2.09
N GLU A 58 4.99 -7.59 2.38
CA GLU A 58 5.95 -6.62 2.89
C GLU A 58 6.46 -7.03 4.28
N PHE A 59 5.62 -7.66 5.08
CA PHE A 59 5.95 -8.13 6.43
C PHE A 59 6.60 -9.51 6.44
N GLU A 60 6.28 -10.41 5.49
CA GLU A 60 7.02 -11.67 5.30
C GLU A 60 8.51 -11.41 4.96
N GLY A 61 8.80 -10.31 4.27
CA GLY A 61 10.17 -9.86 4.01
C GLY A 61 10.89 -9.22 5.20
N LEU A 62 10.24 -9.08 6.35
CA LEU A 62 10.80 -8.54 7.58
C LEU A 62 11.03 -9.65 8.60
N ASP A 63 11.98 -9.45 9.51
CA ASP A 63 12.23 -10.33 10.67
C ASP A 63 11.12 -10.24 11.74
N HIS A 64 9.94 -9.74 11.34
CA HIS A 64 8.79 -9.47 12.19
C HIS A 64 7.54 -10.02 11.52
N GLN A 65 7.09 -11.18 11.98
CA GLN A 65 5.83 -11.77 11.54
C GLN A 65 4.67 -11.10 12.28
N ALA A 66 3.98 -10.19 11.61
CA ALA A 66 2.70 -9.70 12.09
C ALA A 66 1.63 -10.79 11.93
N GLN A 67 0.77 -10.95 12.94
CA GLN A 67 -0.32 -11.92 12.86
C GLN A 67 -1.29 -11.52 11.72
N PRO A 68 -1.85 -12.48 10.96
CA PRO A 68 -2.76 -12.19 9.86
C PRO A 68 -3.93 -11.28 10.23
N GLU A 69 -4.56 -11.48 11.40
CA GLU A 69 -5.67 -10.63 11.87
C GLU A 69 -5.24 -9.18 12.14
N VAL A 70 -3.99 -8.97 12.57
CA VAL A 70 -3.45 -7.63 12.78
C VAL A 70 -3.27 -6.92 11.44
N LEU A 71 -2.75 -7.62 10.42
CA LEU A 71 -2.60 -7.08 9.07
C LEU A 71 -3.96 -6.86 8.39
N ALA A 72 -4.94 -7.73 8.64
CA ALA A 72 -6.30 -7.55 8.15
C ALA A 72 -6.94 -6.30 8.76
N LYS A 73 -6.82 -6.10 10.07
CA LYS A 73 -7.28 -4.87 10.73
C LYS A 73 -6.60 -3.64 10.13
N ALA A 74 -5.27 -3.67 9.97
CA ALA A 74 -4.52 -2.57 9.37
C ALA A 74 -5.03 -2.22 7.97
N SER A 75 -5.32 -3.25 7.17
CA SER A 75 -5.84 -3.07 5.82
C SER A 75 -7.23 -2.44 5.80
N ILE A 76 -8.09 -2.83 6.73
CA ILE A 76 -9.42 -2.22 6.89
C ILE A 76 -9.29 -0.77 7.30
N ASP A 77 -8.51 -0.47 8.34
CA ASP A 77 -8.36 0.88 8.88
C ASP A 77 -7.79 1.85 7.82
N VAL A 78 -6.81 1.42 7.03
CA VAL A 78 -6.27 2.20 5.90
C VAL A 78 -7.36 2.44 4.84
N VAL A 79 -8.14 1.42 4.46
CA VAL A 79 -9.23 1.61 3.50
C VAL A 79 -10.26 2.61 4.03
N GLU A 80 -10.63 2.53 5.31
CA GLU A 80 -11.57 3.48 5.91
C GLU A 80 -11.01 4.92 5.94
N ALA A 81 -9.71 5.10 6.22
CA ALA A 81 -9.05 6.40 6.21
C ALA A 81 -9.02 7.05 4.80
N LEU A 82 -8.87 6.23 3.76
CA LEU A 82 -8.82 6.69 2.37
C LEU A 82 -10.20 6.91 1.75
N ARG A 83 -11.26 6.27 2.26
CA ARG A 83 -12.63 6.37 1.71
C ARG A 83 -13.10 7.82 1.49
N PRO A 84 -12.97 8.77 2.45
CA PRO A 84 -13.41 10.15 2.22
C PRO A 84 -12.60 10.87 1.12
N LEU A 85 -11.33 10.51 0.93
CA LEU A 85 -10.45 11.08 -0.10
C LEU A 85 -10.81 10.52 -1.48
N ALA A 86 -11.18 9.23 -1.55
CA ALA A 86 -11.53 8.52 -2.79
C ALA A 86 -12.84 8.99 -3.45
N ILE A 87 -13.61 9.88 -2.82
CA ILE A 87 -14.85 10.43 -3.40
C ILE A 87 -14.57 11.67 -4.28
N ARG A 88 -13.42 12.33 -4.09
CA ARG A 88 -13.15 13.68 -4.64
C ARG A 88 -12.27 13.65 -5.90
N ASP A 89 -12.79 13.13 -7.03
CA ASP A 89 -12.07 13.04 -8.33
C ASP A 89 -10.59 12.61 -8.22
N TRP A 90 -10.31 11.73 -7.26
CA TRP A 90 -8.96 11.48 -6.79
C TRP A 90 -8.07 10.91 -7.89
N LYS A 91 -8.66 10.13 -8.82
CA LYS A 91 -7.95 9.43 -9.91
C LYS A 91 -7.04 10.32 -10.74
N GLN A 92 -7.35 11.61 -10.86
CA GLN A 92 -6.59 12.60 -11.62
C GLN A 92 -6.11 13.78 -10.77
N ASN A 93 -6.36 13.78 -9.46
CA ASN A 93 -6.06 14.90 -8.60
C ASN A 93 -4.79 14.63 -7.75
N PRO A 94 -3.64 15.23 -8.10
CA PRO A 94 -2.38 15.01 -7.37
C PRO A 94 -2.45 15.48 -5.92
N ASP A 95 -3.25 16.51 -5.60
CA ASP A 95 -3.42 16.97 -4.22
C ASP A 95 -4.14 15.95 -3.36
N VAL A 96 -5.06 15.18 -3.96
CA VAL A 96 -5.77 14.10 -3.26
C VAL A 96 -4.86 12.88 -3.11
N HIS A 97 -4.03 12.56 -4.12
CA HIS A 97 -3.02 11.52 -3.96
C HIS A 97 -2.05 11.82 -2.82
N LYS A 98 -1.60 13.07 -2.69
CA LYS A 98 -0.75 13.49 -1.57
C LYS A 98 -1.43 13.32 -0.22
N GLN A 99 -2.71 13.71 -0.11
CA GLN A 99 -3.48 13.48 1.12
C GLN A 99 -3.64 11.99 1.45
N MET A 100 -3.77 11.14 0.43
CA MET A 100 -3.82 9.69 0.62
C MET A 100 -2.47 9.12 1.07
N GLU A 101 -1.36 9.67 0.54
CA GLU A 101 0.01 9.33 0.93
C GLU A 101 0.22 9.66 2.41
N ASP A 102 -0.06 10.91 2.78
CA ASP A 102 0.07 11.40 4.15
C ASP A 102 -0.78 10.54 5.12
N ALA A 103 -2.02 10.19 4.74
CA ALA A 103 -2.90 9.36 5.57
C ALA A 103 -2.40 7.91 5.75
N ILE A 104 -1.83 7.31 4.69
CA ILE A 104 -1.23 5.98 4.77
C ILE A 104 0.04 6.00 5.61
N ASP A 105 0.90 7.01 5.41
CA ASP A 105 2.15 7.18 6.14
C ASP A 105 1.88 7.38 7.64
N ASP A 106 0.94 8.26 8.00
CA ASP A 106 0.54 8.49 9.39
C ASP A 106 0.05 7.19 10.05
N TYR A 107 -0.85 6.45 9.38
CA TYR A 107 -1.38 5.20 9.91
C TYR A 107 -0.29 4.14 10.11
N LEU A 108 0.55 3.91 9.09
CA LEU A 108 1.60 2.90 9.14
C LEU A 108 2.71 3.26 10.12
N TYR A 109 2.98 4.57 10.29
CA TYR A 109 3.90 5.07 11.30
C TYR A 109 3.40 4.71 12.70
N ASP A 110 2.16 5.08 13.03
CA ASP A 110 1.54 4.77 14.32
C ASP A 110 1.45 3.26 14.55
N PHE A 111 1.01 2.50 13.56
CA PHE A 111 0.96 1.04 13.61
C PHE A 111 2.33 0.42 13.92
N SER A 112 3.40 0.86 13.25
CA SER A 112 4.75 0.35 13.49
C SER A 112 5.25 0.72 14.89
N ARG A 113 4.99 1.95 15.32
CA ARG A 113 5.36 2.47 16.65
C ARG A 113 4.69 1.68 17.77
N GLU A 114 3.38 1.44 17.69
CA GLU A 114 2.62 0.67 18.68
C GLU A 114 3.12 -0.78 18.82
N ARG A 115 3.69 -1.33 17.74
CA ARG A 115 4.17 -2.70 17.67
C ARG A 115 5.66 -2.85 17.92
N GLY A 116 6.36 -1.74 18.17
CA GLY A 116 7.77 -1.75 18.55
C GLY A 116 8.75 -2.01 17.39
N PHE A 117 8.34 -1.79 16.14
CA PHE A 117 9.22 -1.85 14.97
C PHE A 117 9.16 -0.55 14.17
N ARG A 118 10.10 -0.35 13.24
CA ARG A 118 10.09 0.79 12.32
C ARG A 118 10.01 0.29 10.89
N LEU A 119 9.04 0.79 10.15
CA LEU A 119 9.03 0.65 8.70
C LEU A 119 10.05 1.63 8.12
N LYS A 120 10.88 1.13 7.19
CA LYS A 120 11.78 2.01 6.45
C LYS A 120 10.96 2.81 5.42
N THR A 121 11.37 4.02 5.11
CA THR A 121 10.65 4.92 4.16
C THR A 121 10.41 4.27 2.81
N ASN A 122 11.34 3.48 2.29
CA ASN A 122 11.15 2.74 1.05
C ASN A 122 10.00 1.73 1.12
N ILE A 123 9.76 1.09 2.28
CA ILE A 123 8.66 0.14 2.48
C ILE A 123 7.32 0.88 2.46
N LEU A 124 7.25 2.02 3.14
CA LEU A 124 6.06 2.88 3.14
C LEU A 124 5.68 3.33 1.73
N LEU A 125 6.64 3.82 0.96
CA LEU A 125 6.44 4.20 -0.45
C LEU A 125 5.98 3.02 -1.32
N ARG A 126 6.51 1.80 -1.09
CA ARG A 126 6.04 0.59 -1.80
C ARG A 126 4.61 0.24 -1.46
N ILE A 127 4.23 0.34 -0.18
CA ILE A 127 2.88 0.07 0.26
C ILE A 127 1.97 1.10 -0.39
N PHE A 128 2.21 2.40 -0.18
CA PHE A 128 1.42 3.49 -0.76
C PHE A 128 1.15 3.31 -2.26
N ASP A 129 2.19 3.11 -3.07
CA ASP A 129 2.04 2.99 -4.52
C ASP A 129 1.17 1.80 -4.91
N ARG A 130 1.39 0.63 -4.29
CA ARG A 130 0.57 -0.57 -4.53
C ARG A 130 -0.87 -0.40 -4.07
N LEU A 131 -1.10 0.28 -2.94
CA LEU A 131 -2.43 0.56 -2.42
C LEU A 131 -3.20 1.49 -3.37
N ILE A 132 -2.59 2.58 -3.83
CA ILE A 132 -3.19 3.54 -4.78
C ILE A 132 -3.45 2.89 -6.14
N HIS A 133 -2.52 2.07 -6.61
CA HIS A 133 -2.70 1.38 -7.88
C HIS A 133 -3.83 0.36 -7.77
N THR A 134 -3.85 -0.48 -6.73
CA THR A 134 -4.94 -1.43 -6.45
C THR A 134 -6.29 -0.72 -6.34
N ALA A 135 -6.33 0.40 -5.62
CA ALA A 135 -7.51 1.26 -5.45
C ALA A 135 -8.06 1.80 -6.79
N ARG A 136 -7.21 1.94 -7.82
CA ARG A 136 -7.63 2.41 -9.15
C ARG A 136 -8.42 1.33 -9.91
N TYR A 137 -8.09 0.05 -9.70
CA TYR A 137 -8.69 -1.10 -10.41
C TYR A 137 -9.84 -1.74 -9.63
N HIS A 138 -9.80 -1.70 -8.30
CA HIS A 138 -10.92 -2.12 -7.46
C HIS A 138 -11.80 -0.90 -7.19
N GLU A 139 -12.94 -0.81 -7.88
CA GLU A 139 -13.89 0.30 -7.70
C GLU A 139 -14.24 0.49 -6.22
N TRP A 140 -13.95 1.68 -5.69
CA TRP A 140 -14.48 2.15 -4.41
C TRP A 140 -15.95 2.53 -4.67
N ARG A 141 -16.81 1.53 -4.85
CA ARG A 141 -18.26 1.71 -4.86
C ARG A 141 -18.80 1.73 -3.44
#